data_AF-A0A0D7A357-F1
#
_entry.id   AF-A0A0D7A357-F1
#
_cell.length_a   1.000
_cell.length_b   1.000
_cell.length_c   1.000
_cell.angle_alpha   90.00
_cell.angle_beta   90.00
_cell.angle_gamma   90.00
#
_symmetry.space_group_name_H-M   'P 1'
#
loop_
_entity.id
_entity.type
_entity.pdbx_description
1 polymer ?
#
loop_
_entity_poly.entity_id
_entity_poly.type
_entity_poly.pdbx_seq_one_letter_code
_entity_poly.pdbx_strand_id
1 'polypeptide(L)'
;PLHVPWTTARLQFERAIAIGASIDPSSTLTYNSALQSYLSFCHIHNFPIDPTPDTLSFYIVYMCHHIKPSSVNSYLSGICSQLEPFFPHVRQSRSSNLVRRTLTGCLKLYSSPTKRKRPLRRDELLHAAPQFIDTTVFNHLLWWSILLTDFYGLLRLGELVVPDNTHLRDDCKLICRLSVCLEPSVFSFHLPAHKADRATYLAELGVDLPIIQSIGRWSSDAFRIYIRTHPVILAGILHSNTLHTSQV
;
A
#
# COMPACT_ATOMS: atom_id res chain seq x y z
N PRO A 1 21.11 11.30 31.05
CA PRO A 1 20.27 12.52 30.86
C PRO A 1 18.99 12.43 31.71
N LEU A 2 18.71 13.42 32.55
CA LEU A 2 17.45 13.48 33.29
C LEU A 2 16.33 13.88 32.34
N HIS A 3 15.38 12.99 32.09
CA HIS A 3 14.21 13.28 31.27
C HIS A 3 13.24 14.14 32.10
N VAL A 4 13.15 15.43 31.77
CA VAL A 4 12.17 16.34 32.37
C VAL A 4 10.76 15.92 31.93
N PRO A 5 9.78 15.81 32.84
CA PRO A 5 8.42 15.41 32.48
C PRO A 5 7.77 16.41 31.53
N TRP A 6 7.14 15.91 30.47
CA TRP A 6 6.37 16.73 29.53
C TRP A 6 4.98 17.05 30.10
N THR A 7 4.45 18.23 29.77
CA THR A 7 3.07 18.58 30.07
C THR A 7 2.10 17.73 29.25
N THR A 8 0.88 17.55 29.75
CA THR A 8 -0.18 16.81 29.03
C THR A 8 -0.46 17.39 27.64
N ALA A 9 -0.47 18.72 27.50
CA ALA A 9 -0.65 19.38 26.22
C ALA A 9 0.48 19.05 25.23
N ARG A 10 1.74 19.03 25.70
CA ARG A 10 2.89 18.63 24.89
C ARG A 10 2.80 17.17 24.46
N LEU A 11 2.42 16.27 25.38
CA LEU A 11 2.21 14.85 25.08
C LEU A 11 1.13 14.65 23.99
N GLN A 12 0.02 15.39 24.06
CA GLN A 12 -1.05 15.32 23.07
C GLN A 12 -0.59 15.84 21.69
N PHE A 13 0.13 16.96 21.66
CA PHE A 13 0.67 17.55 20.44
C PHE A 13 1.69 16.63 19.75
N GLU A 14 2.68 16.14 20.50
CA GLU A 14 3.69 15.22 19.97
C GLU A 14 3.08 13.90 19.50
N ARG A 15 2.09 13.38 20.22
CA ARG A 15 1.31 12.21 19.78
C ARG A 15 0.60 12.47 18.45
N ALA A 16 0.00 13.65 18.27
CA ALA A 16 -0.67 14.00 17.02
C ALA A 16 0.31 14.07 15.84
N ILE A 17 1.50 14.64 16.05
CA ILE A 17 2.58 14.65 15.05
C ILE A 17 3.00 13.23 14.70
N ALA A 18 3.25 12.38 15.70
CA ALA A 18 3.67 11.00 15.47
C ALA A 18 2.62 10.17 14.72
N ILE A 19 1.33 10.34 15.04
CA ILE A 19 0.23 9.69 14.32
C ILE A 19 0.16 10.21 12.87
N GLY A 20 0.27 11.52 12.66
CA GLY A 20 0.29 12.11 11.31
C GLY A 20 1.44 11.59 10.46
N ALA A 21 2.65 11.49 11.04
CA ALA A 21 3.84 10.97 10.37
C ALA A 21 3.77 9.46 10.07
N SER A 22 2.86 8.72 10.70
CA SER A 22 2.68 7.28 10.45
C SER A 22 1.96 6.96 9.13
N ILE A 23 1.37 7.97 8.48
CA ILE A 23 0.61 7.82 7.24
C ILE A 23 1.41 8.43 6.09
N ASP A 24 1.69 7.63 5.06
CA ASP A 24 2.37 8.09 3.86
C ASP A 24 1.58 9.23 3.18
N PRO A 25 2.23 10.30 2.65
CA PRO A 25 1.54 11.41 2.00
C PRO A 25 0.53 11.01 0.91
N SER A 26 0.83 9.95 0.14
CA SER A 26 -0.10 9.43 -0.88
C SER A 26 -1.37 8.81 -0.27
N SER A 27 -1.22 8.18 0.90
CA SER A 27 -2.33 7.64 1.67
C SER A 27 -3.16 8.77 2.29
N THR A 28 -2.51 9.83 2.77
CA THR A 28 -3.20 11.04 3.26
C THR A 28 -4.06 11.69 2.19
N LEU A 29 -3.56 11.86 0.96
CA LEU A 29 -4.37 12.37 -0.16
C LEU A 29 -5.58 11.49 -0.46
N THR A 30 -5.39 10.16 -0.45
CA THR A 30 -6.48 9.20 -0.68
C THR A 30 -7.54 9.29 0.43
N TYR A 31 -7.11 9.41 1.68
CA TYR A 31 -8.02 9.54 2.83
C TYR A 31 -8.74 10.89 2.84
N ASN A 32 -8.09 11.97 2.42
CA ASN A 32 -8.74 13.27 2.24
C ASN A 32 -9.83 13.20 1.18
N SER A 33 -9.58 12.52 0.05
CA SER A 33 -10.62 12.28 -0.96
C SER A 33 -11.81 11.51 -0.40
N ALA A 34 -11.55 10.47 0.39
CA ALA A 34 -12.61 9.70 1.06
C ALA A 34 -13.41 10.55 2.08
N LEU A 35 -12.73 11.39 2.86
CA LEU A 35 -13.37 12.31 3.81
C LEU A 35 -14.26 13.31 3.06
N GLN A 36 -13.75 13.94 2.00
CA GLN A 36 -14.53 14.91 1.22
C GLN A 36 -15.77 14.27 0.59
N SER A 37 -15.66 13.02 0.11
CA SER A 37 -16.81 12.24 -0.37
C SER A 37 -17.87 12.05 0.72
N TYR A 38 -17.46 11.74 1.94
CA TYR A 38 -18.38 11.58 3.07
C TYR A 38 -19.00 12.91 3.52
N LEU A 39 -18.21 13.99 3.61
CA LEU A 39 -18.73 15.32 3.96
C LEU A 39 -19.75 15.82 2.94
N SER A 40 -19.50 15.59 1.64
CA SER A 40 -20.45 15.93 0.58
C SER A 40 -21.76 15.14 0.73
N PHE A 41 -21.67 13.85 1.04
CA PHE A 41 -22.84 13.02 1.33
C PHE A 41 -23.62 13.56 2.54
N CYS A 42 -22.94 13.85 3.66
CA CYS A 42 -23.58 14.43 4.84
C CYS A 42 -24.29 15.75 4.51
N HIS A 43 -23.64 16.62 3.73
CA HIS A 43 -24.21 17.91 3.34
C HIS A 43 -25.45 17.75 2.46
N ILE A 44 -25.38 16.94 1.41
CA ILE A 44 -26.50 16.73 0.46
C ILE A 44 -27.72 16.12 1.14
N HIS A 45 -27.50 15.24 2.13
CA HIS A 45 -28.57 14.53 2.83
C HIS A 45 -28.93 15.15 4.20
N ASN A 46 -28.34 16.30 4.56
CA ASN A 46 -28.52 16.97 5.85
C ASN A 46 -28.26 16.06 7.06
N PHE A 47 -27.26 15.17 6.97
CA PHE A 47 -26.82 14.35 8.08
C PHE A 47 -25.74 15.06 8.92
N PRO A 48 -25.67 14.78 10.24
CA PRO A 48 -24.53 15.19 11.04
C PRO A 48 -23.23 14.55 10.52
N ILE A 49 -22.10 15.22 10.77
CA ILE A 49 -20.78 14.73 10.37
C ILE A 49 -20.37 13.49 11.21
N ASP A 50 -20.87 13.37 12.44
CA ASP A 50 -20.58 12.24 13.32
C ASP A 50 -20.92 10.89 12.65
N PRO A 51 -19.93 10.02 12.39
CA PRO A 51 -20.20 8.74 11.74
C PRO A 51 -20.75 7.72 12.72
N THR A 52 -22.07 7.54 12.66
CA THR A 52 -22.81 6.51 13.39
C THR A 52 -22.94 5.23 12.55
N PRO A 53 -23.32 4.09 13.14
CA PRO A 53 -23.66 2.89 12.37
C PRO A 53 -24.66 3.16 11.25
N ASP A 54 -25.68 3.98 11.50
CA ASP A 54 -26.71 4.31 10.52
C ASP A 54 -26.16 5.18 9.39
N THR A 55 -25.49 6.29 9.70
CA THR A 55 -24.96 7.20 8.67
C THR A 55 -23.93 6.52 7.78
N LEU A 56 -23.05 5.70 8.37
CA LEU A 56 -22.09 4.88 7.61
C LEU A 56 -22.80 3.83 6.75
N SER A 57 -23.87 3.20 7.24
CA SER A 57 -24.64 2.24 6.45
C SER A 57 -25.34 2.88 5.26
N PHE A 58 -25.92 4.07 5.43
CA PHE A 58 -26.53 4.84 4.34
C PHE A 58 -25.49 5.29 3.32
N TYR A 59 -24.33 5.79 3.80
CA TYR A 59 -23.22 6.15 2.93
C TYR A 59 -22.75 4.96 2.09
N ILE A 60 -22.65 3.76 2.67
CA ILE A 60 -22.27 2.54 1.93
C ILE A 60 -23.26 2.28 0.80
N VAL A 61 -24.55 2.24 1.11
CA VAL A 61 -25.59 1.97 0.10
C VAL A 61 -25.54 3.02 -1.01
N TYR A 62 -25.52 4.30 -0.65
CA TYR A 62 -25.43 5.41 -1.60
C TYR A 62 -24.21 5.28 -2.52
N MET A 63 -23.01 5.16 -1.95
CA MET A 63 -21.78 5.11 -2.74
C MET A 63 -21.63 3.84 -3.57
N CYS A 64 -22.18 2.71 -3.14
CA CYS A 64 -22.11 1.46 -3.91
C CYS A 64 -22.92 1.52 -5.23
N HIS A 65 -23.83 2.47 -5.38
CA HIS A 65 -24.48 2.74 -6.67
C HIS A 65 -23.59 3.50 -7.66
N HIS A 66 -22.57 4.20 -7.15
CA HIS A 66 -21.70 5.06 -7.96
C HIS A 66 -20.31 4.43 -8.19
N ILE A 67 -19.80 3.67 -7.22
CA ILE A 67 -18.48 3.04 -7.26
C ILE A 67 -18.52 1.61 -6.71
N LYS A 68 -17.47 0.82 -6.96
CA LYS A 68 -17.39 -0.57 -6.51
C LYS A 68 -17.42 -0.66 -4.97
N PRO A 69 -18.12 -1.65 -4.38
CA PRO A 69 -18.15 -1.84 -2.93
C PRO A 69 -16.77 -2.03 -2.30
N SER A 70 -15.81 -2.61 -3.02
CA SER A 70 -14.41 -2.71 -2.57
C SER A 70 -13.76 -1.33 -2.37
N SER A 71 -14.07 -0.38 -3.25
CA SER A 71 -13.59 1.01 -3.15
C SER A 71 -14.28 1.74 -2.01
N VAL A 72 -15.58 1.53 -1.83
CA VAL A 72 -16.32 2.06 -0.66
C VAL A 72 -15.71 1.56 0.65
N ASN A 73 -15.34 0.28 0.75
CA ASN A 73 -14.68 -0.24 1.95
C ASN A 73 -13.32 0.44 2.24
N SER A 74 -12.57 0.79 1.20
CA SER A 74 -11.36 1.61 1.33
C SER A 74 -11.67 3.03 1.78
N TYR A 75 -12.73 3.65 1.24
CA TYR A 75 -13.17 4.99 1.67
C TYR A 75 -13.56 5.01 3.14
N LEU A 76 -14.32 4.02 3.63
CA LEU A 76 -14.61 3.88 5.06
C LEU A 76 -13.34 3.88 5.90
N SER A 77 -12.23 3.30 5.41
CA SER A 77 -10.96 3.27 6.16
C SER A 77 -10.32 4.64 6.25
N GLY A 78 -10.35 5.39 5.16
CA GLY A 78 -9.92 6.79 5.15
C GLY A 78 -10.79 7.67 6.04
N ILE A 79 -12.12 7.54 5.95
CA ILE A 79 -13.08 8.27 6.78
C ILE A 79 -12.82 8.01 8.27
N CYS A 80 -12.75 6.74 8.68
CA CYS A 80 -12.45 6.41 10.07
C CYS A 80 -11.09 6.97 10.52
N SER A 81 -10.07 6.89 9.67
CA SER A 81 -8.73 7.39 10.02
C SER A 81 -8.70 8.90 10.22
N GLN A 82 -9.45 9.65 9.41
CA GLN A 82 -9.47 11.12 9.45
C GLN A 82 -10.38 11.65 10.57
N LEU A 83 -11.48 10.95 10.86
CA LEU A 83 -12.47 11.40 11.83
C LEU A 83 -12.22 10.89 13.24
N GLU A 84 -11.44 9.84 13.45
CA GLU A 84 -11.13 9.27 14.78
C GLU A 84 -10.62 10.28 15.81
N PRO A 85 -9.78 11.29 15.47
CA PRO A 85 -9.37 12.32 16.43
C PRO A 85 -10.53 13.14 17.00
N PHE A 86 -11.62 13.31 16.23
CA PHE A 86 -12.79 14.10 16.61
C PHE A 86 -13.95 13.23 17.10
N PHE A 87 -14.04 12.01 16.59
CA PHE A 87 -15.08 11.03 16.89
C PHE A 87 -14.42 9.69 17.30
N PRO A 88 -14.00 9.55 18.57
CA PRO A 88 -13.22 8.39 19.02
C PRO A 88 -13.91 7.03 18.79
N HIS A 89 -15.24 7.02 18.74
CA HIS A 89 -16.05 5.82 18.54
C HIS A 89 -16.23 5.44 17.06
N VAL A 90 -15.71 6.21 16.10
CA VAL A 90 -15.91 5.97 14.67
C VAL A 90 -15.53 4.56 14.21
N ARG A 91 -14.46 3.99 14.80
CA ARG A 91 -14.03 2.62 14.48
C ARG A 91 -15.01 1.57 15.01
N GLN A 92 -15.63 1.82 16.17
CA GLN A 92 -16.67 0.98 16.75
C GLN A 92 -17.96 1.07 15.91
N SER A 93 -18.34 2.27 15.47
CA SER A 93 -19.44 2.48 14.53
C SER A 93 -19.22 1.68 13.25
N ARG A 94 -18.01 1.75 12.67
CA ARG A 94 -17.64 1.03 11.45
C ARG A 94 -17.58 -0.49 11.63
N SER A 95 -17.23 -0.98 12.82
CA SER A 95 -17.19 -2.42 13.11
C SER A 95 -18.55 -3.01 13.50
N SER A 96 -19.58 -2.18 13.66
CA SER A 96 -20.94 -2.61 14.00
C SER A 96 -21.50 -3.65 13.01
N ASN A 97 -22.40 -4.50 13.52
CA ASN A 97 -23.05 -5.52 12.71
C ASN A 97 -23.87 -4.92 11.55
N LEU A 98 -24.49 -3.75 11.76
CA LEU A 98 -25.23 -3.04 10.72
C LEU A 98 -24.32 -2.71 9.53
N VAL A 99 -23.23 -1.99 9.78
CA VAL A 99 -22.28 -1.57 8.75
C VAL A 99 -21.67 -2.78 8.03
N ARG A 100 -21.26 -3.81 8.78
CA ARG A 100 -20.70 -5.05 8.22
C ARG A 100 -21.70 -5.77 7.31
N ARG A 101 -22.96 -5.91 7.74
CA ARG A 101 -24.01 -6.57 6.96
C ARG A 101 -24.39 -5.76 5.72
N THR A 102 -24.49 -4.43 5.84
CA THR A 102 -24.77 -3.54 4.71
C THR A 102 -23.67 -3.62 3.66
N LEU A 103 -22.40 -3.57 4.06
CA LEU A 103 -21.28 -3.75 3.13
C LEU A 103 -21.29 -5.14 2.48
N THR A 104 -21.58 -6.19 3.25
CA THR A 104 -21.72 -7.56 2.74
C THR A 104 -22.85 -7.67 1.72
N GLY A 105 -23.99 -7.02 1.98
CA GLY A 105 -25.11 -6.93 1.06
C GLY A 105 -24.72 -6.22 -0.24
N CYS A 106 -24.08 -5.05 -0.14
CA CYS A 106 -23.62 -4.31 -1.31
C CYS A 106 -22.56 -5.06 -2.11
N LEU A 107 -21.67 -5.79 -1.44
CA LEU A 107 -20.73 -6.70 -2.11
C LEU A 107 -21.47 -7.78 -2.91
N LYS A 108 -22.56 -8.34 -2.39
CA LYS A 108 -23.36 -9.33 -3.14
C LYS A 108 -24.13 -8.72 -4.31
N LEU A 109 -24.65 -7.51 -4.15
CA LEU A 109 -25.51 -6.85 -5.14
C LEU A 109 -24.71 -6.18 -6.27
N TYR A 110 -23.58 -5.55 -5.95
CA TYR A 110 -22.90 -4.62 -6.86
C TYR A 110 -21.44 -4.99 -7.16
N SER A 111 -20.92 -6.10 -6.60
CA SER A 111 -19.58 -6.53 -7.00
C SER A 111 -19.58 -7.01 -8.43
N SER A 112 -18.58 -6.55 -9.17
CA SER A 112 -18.26 -7.07 -10.50
C SER A 112 -16.91 -7.79 -10.44
N PRO A 113 -16.72 -8.88 -11.20
CA PRO A 113 -15.43 -9.53 -11.31
C PRO A 113 -14.33 -8.55 -11.72
N THR A 114 -13.16 -8.67 -11.09
CA THR A 114 -11.99 -7.88 -11.49
C THR A 114 -11.45 -8.44 -12.81
N LYS A 115 -11.58 -7.67 -13.90
CA LYS A 115 -10.95 -7.99 -15.18
C LYS A 115 -9.44 -7.77 -15.07
N ARG A 116 -8.70 -8.82 -14.76
CA ARG A 116 -7.22 -8.79 -14.69
C ARG A 116 -6.65 -8.84 -16.11
N LYS A 117 -5.70 -7.95 -16.42
CA LYS A 117 -4.90 -8.05 -17.65
C LYS A 117 -3.99 -9.28 -17.56
N ARG A 118 -3.68 -9.90 -18.71
CA ARG A 118 -2.70 -10.98 -18.78
C ARG A 118 -1.34 -10.45 -18.31
N PRO A 119 -0.57 -11.21 -17.51
CA PRO A 119 0.81 -10.84 -17.19
C PRO A 119 1.67 -10.72 -18.45
N LEU A 120 2.56 -9.74 -18.48
CA LEU A 120 3.60 -9.63 -19.50
C LEU A 120 4.55 -10.83 -19.37
N ARG A 121 5.00 -11.39 -20.49
CA ARG A 121 5.94 -12.51 -20.52
C ARG A 121 7.27 -12.11 -21.17
N ARG A 122 8.30 -12.92 -20.89
CA ARG A 122 9.66 -12.71 -21.39
C ARG A 122 9.76 -12.79 -22.91
N ASP A 123 9.01 -13.69 -23.55
CA ASP A 123 8.95 -13.81 -25.01
C ASP A 123 8.43 -12.53 -25.68
N GLU A 124 7.45 -11.86 -25.05
CA GLU A 124 6.93 -10.57 -25.52
C GLU A 124 7.99 -9.47 -25.43
N LEU A 125 8.83 -9.48 -24.38
CA LEU A 125 9.97 -8.56 -24.26
C LEU A 125 11.02 -8.84 -25.33
N LEU A 126 11.36 -10.11 -25.57
CA LEU A 126 12.32 -10.50 -26.61
C LEU A 126 11.83 -10.10 -28.01
N HIS A 127 10.53 -10.21 -28.27
CA HIS A 127 9.92 -9.78 -29.52
C HIS A 127 9.96 -8.26 -29.71
N ALA A 128 9.78 -7.48 -28.64
CA ALA A 128 9.83 -6.02 -28.68
C ALA A 128 11.26 -5.46 -28.71
N ALA A 129 12.24 -6.17 -28.16
CA ALA A 129 13.62 -5.70 -27.95
C ALA A 129 14.29 -5.07 -29.20
N PRO A 130 14.15 -5.61 -30.43
CA PRO A 130 14.78 -5.01 -31.61
C PRO A 130 14.35 -3.57 -31.90
N GLN A 131 13.19 -3.12 -31.42
CA GLN A 131 12.72 -1.75 -31.60
C GLN A 131 13.40 -0.75 -30.66
N PHE A 132 14.00 -1.23 -29.56
CA PHE A 132 14.51 -0.40 -28.47
C PHE A 132 16.02 -0.52 -28.26
N ILE A 133 16.67 -1.56 -28.80
CA ILE A 133 18.13 -1.74 -28.64
C ILE A 133 18.92 -0.67 -29.39
N ASP A 134 18.52 -0.35 -30.63
CA ASP A 134 19.26 0.57 -31.51
C ASP A 134 18.73 2.01 -31.47
N THR A 135 17.74 2.29 -30.62
CA THR A 135 17.14 3.63 -30.55
C THR A 135 18.05 4.61 -29.80
N THR A 136 18.22 5.81 -30.34
CA THR A 136 18.92 6.91 -29.65
C THR A 136 17.95 7.90 -29.02
N VAL A 137 16.64 7.70 -29.20
CA VAL A 137 15.62 8.60 -28.69
C VAL A 137 15.46 8.38 -27.18
N PHE A 138 15.75 9.43 -26.41
CA PHE A 138 15.75 9.40 -24.95
C PHE A 138 14.48 8.78 -24.34
N ASN A 139 13.28 9.16 -24.80
CA ASN A 139 12.04 8.64 -24.26
C ASN A 139 11.86 7.13 -24.51
N HIS A 140 12.35 6.61 -25.63
CA HIS A 140 12.31 5.17 -25.92
C HIS A 140 13.30 4.41 -25.02
N LEU A 141 14.51 4.93 -24.84
CA LEU A 141 15.50 4.38 -23.92
C LEU A 141 15.00 4.38 -22.47
N LEU A 142 14.42 5.50 -22.02
CA LEU A 142 13.88 5.64 -20.67
C LEU A 142 12.72 4.66 -20.43
N TRP A 143 11.76 4.60 -21.36
CA TRP A 143 10.63 3.69 -21.24
C TRP A 143 11.07 2.23 -21.21
N TRP A 144 12.00 1.84 -22.09
CA TRP A 144 12.55 0.48 -22.14
C TRP A 144 13.32 0.13 -20.88
N SER A 145 14.12 1.07 -20.36
CA SER A 145 14.84 0.90 -19.10
C SER A 145 13.88 0.70 -17.92
N ILE A 146 12.83 1.51 -17.81
CA ILE A 146 11.79 1.36 -16.77
C ILE A 146 11.10 0.00 -16.90
N LEU A 147 10.69 -0.40 -18.11
CA LEU A 147 9.99 -1.67 -18.34
C LEU A 147 10.83 -2.88 -17.93
N LEU A 148 12.10 -2.94 -18.37
CA LEU A 148 12.99 -4.04 -18.03
C LEU A 148 13.31 -4.07 -16.53
N THR A 149 13.54 -2.90 -15.93
CA THR A 149 13.81 -2.80 -14.48
C THR A 149 12.60 -3.24 -13.66
N ASP A 150 11.39 -2.82 -14.02
CA ASP A 150 10.13 -3.23 -13.38
C ASP A 150 9.91 -4.74 -13.49
N PHE A 151 10.09 -5.28 -14.70
CA PHE A 151 9.86 -6.70 -14.99
C PHE A 151 10.84 -7.62 -14.25
N TYR A 152 12.14 -7.36 -14.35
CA TYR A 152 13.17 -8.21 -13.73
C TYR A 152 13.36 -7.94 -12.25
N GLY A 153 13.17 -6.69 -11.80
CA GLY A 153 13.23 -6.32 -10.39
C GLY A 153 11.95 -6.61 -9.60
N LEU A 154 10.86 -7.00 -10.28
CA LEU A 154 9.52 -7.19 -9.69
C LEU A 154 9.04 -5.96 -8.91
N LEU A 155 9.41 -4.78 -9.40
CA LEU A 155 9.14 -3.51 -8.74
C LEU A 155 7.72 -3.04 -9.04
N ARG A 156 7.29 -2.02 -8.31
CA ARG A 156 6.09 -1.26 -8.65
C ARG A 156 6.51 -0.04 -9.42
N LEU A 157 5.66 0.38 -10.35
CA LEU A 157 5.85 1.63 -11.08
C LEU A 157 6.16 2.82 -10.16
N GLY A 158 5.48 2.93 -9.00
CA GLY A 158 5.71 4.02 -8.04
C GLY A 158 7.07 4.00 -7.32
N GLU A 159 7.83 2.92 -7.44
CA GLU A 159 9.22 2.81 -6.94
C GLU A 159 10.23 3.26 -8.02
N LEU A 160 9.82 3.31 -9.29
CA LEU A 160 10.66 3.61 -10.44
C LEU A 160 10.49 5.02 -10.99
N VAL A 161 9.34 5.66 -10.71
CA VAL A 161 8.98 6.95 -11.31
C VAL A 161 8.65 7.99 -10.26
N VAL A 162 8.91 9.25 -10.61
CA VAL A 162 8.53 10.40 -9.79
C VAL A 162 7.06 10.73 -10.05
N PRO A 163 6.24 10.95 -9.01
CA PRO A 163 4.85 11.38 -9.19
C PRO A 163 4.75 12.74 -9.90
N ASP A 164 3.74 12.87 -10.77
CA ASP A 164 3.41 14.14 -11.41
C ASP A 164 3.02 15.21 -10.38
N ASN A 165 2.23 14.80 -9.37
CA ASN A 165 1.88 15.68 -8.26
C ASN A 165 3.12 15.98 -7.41
N THR A 166 3.57 17.24 -7.46
CA THR A 166 4.77 17.72 -6.78
C THR A 166 4.72 17.55 -5.27
N HIS A 167 3.54 17.58 -4.65
CA HIS A 167 3.37 17.38 -3.21
C HIS A 167 3.59 15.93 -2.75
N LEU A 168 3.61 14.97 -3.67
CA LEU A 168 3.89 13.56 -3.39
C LEU A 168 5.35 13.17 -3.62
N ARG A 169 6.18 14.11 -4.10
CA ARG A 169 7.59 13.85 -4.36
C ARG A 169 8.35 13.79 -3.03
N ASP A 170 9.16 12.76 -2.89
CA ASP A 170 9.94 12.47 -1.70
C ASP A 170 11.30 11.96 -2.16
N ASP A 171 12.32 12.79 -2.00
CA ASP A 171 13.68 12.48 -2.47
C ASP A 171 14.26 11.26 -1.75
N CYS A 172 13.77 10.94 -0.54
CA CYS A 172 14.17 9.74 0.20
C CYS A 172 13.66 8.45 -0.44
N LYS A 173 12.69 8.53 -1.36
CA LYS A 173 12.14 7.39 -2.09
C LYS A 173 12.74 7.22 -3.49
N LEU A 174 13.60 8.15 -3.93
CA LEU A 174 14.18 8.11 -5.27
C LEU A 174 15.39 7.18 -5.33
N ILE A 175 15.42 6.31 -6.35
CA ILE A 175 16.59 5.51 -6.65
C ILE A 175 17.75 6.45 -7.02
N CYS A 176 18.82 6.42 -6.23
CA CYS A 176 19.99 7.23 -6.50
C CYS A 176 20.76 6.67 -7.70
N ARG A 177 20.95 7.47 -8.74
CA ARG A 177 21.72 7.08 -9.95
C ARG A 177 23.14 6.59 -9.61
N LEU A 178 23.77 7.18 -8.60
CA LEU A 178 25.12 6.82 -8.17
C LEU A 178 25.20 5.43 -7.51
N SER A 179 24.05 4.85 -7.13
CA SER A 179 24.00 3.48 -6.59
C SER A 179 24.05 2.41 -7.68
N VAL A 180 23.99 2.78 -8.96
CA VAL A 180 23.96 1.81 -10.07
C VAL A 180 25.34 1.20 -10.25
N CYS A 181 25.40 -0.12 -10.10
CA CYS A 181 26.58 -0.94 -10.41
C CYS A 181 26.27 -1.81 -11.63
N LEU A 182 27.17 -1.79 -12.61
CA LEU A 182 27.04 -2.55 -13.85
C LEU A 182 28.03 -3.73 -13.85
N GLU A 183 27.51 -4.91 -14.12
CA GLU A 183 28.27 -6.13 -14.37
C GLU A 183 27.97 -6.64 -15.80
N PRO A 184 28.76 -7.56 -16.37
CA PRO A 184 28.58 -7.99 -17.76
C PRO A 184 27.18 -8.54 -18.11
N SER A 185 26.47 -9.10 -17.13
CA SER A 185 25.17 -9.76 -17.33
C SER A 185 24.04 -9.21 -16.46
N VAL A 186 24.35 -8.33 -15.50
CA VAL A 186 23.39 -7.80 -14.54
C VAL A 186 23.72 -6.34 -14.21
N PHE A 187 22.72 -5.63 -13.70
CA PHE A 187 22.95 -4.37 -13.00
C PHE A 187 22.25 -4.42 -11.66
N SER A 188 22.78 -3.68 -10.70
CA SER A 188 22.20 -3.53 -9.37
C SER A 188 22.12 -2.05 -9.00
N PHE A 189 21.23 -1.72 -8.07
CA PHE A 189 21.06 -0.38 -7.53
C PHE A 189 20.45 -0.45 -6.13
N HIS A 190 20.59 0.62 -5.37
CA HIS A 190 19.95 0.74 -4.06
C HIS A 190 18.52 1.25 -4.22
N LEU A 191 17.56 0.45 -3.78
CA LEU A 191 16.16 0.84 -3.69
C LEU A 191 15.88 1.34 -2.26
N PRO A 192 15.57 2.63 -2.05
CA PRO A 192 15.45 3.20 -0.69
C PRO A 192 14.30 2.65 0.13
N ALA A 193 13.21 2.28 -0.54
CA ALA A 193 12.03 1.73 0.09
C ALA A 193 11.29 0.84 -0.90
N HIS A 194 10.90 -0.34 -0.45
CA HIS A 194 10.04 -1.25 -1.17
C HIS A 194 8.87 -1.69 -0.29
N LYS A 195 7.68 -1.75 -0.89
CA LYS A 195 6.45 -1.97 -0.11
C LYS A 195 6.41 -3.32 0.62
N ALA A 196 7.27 -4.26 0.25
CA ALA A 196 7.41 -5.53 0.96
C ALA A 196 8.53 -5.54 2.01
N ASP A 197 9.34 -4.48 2.17
CA ASP A 197 10.53 -4.50 3.05
C ASP A 197 10.24 -4.97 4.46
N ARG A 198 9.12 -4.51 5.03
CA ARG A 198 8.69 -4.96 6.35
C ARG A 198 8.36 -6.45 6.40
N ALA A 199 7.75 -7.01 5.35
CA ALA A 199 7.53 -8.45 5.25
C ALA A 199 8.84 -9.21 5.06
N THR A 200 9.66 -8.72 4.14
CA THR A 200 10.95 -9.28 3.77
C THR A 200 11.85 -9.42 4.98
N TYR A 201 12.03 -8.32 5.72
CA TYR A 201 12.86 -8.29 6.93
C TYR A 201 12.35 -9.25 8.00
N LEU A 202 11.05 -9.28 8.26
CA LEU A 202 10.48 -10.22 9.24
C LEU A 202 10.64 -11.68 8.79
N ALA A 203 10.53 -11.96 7.49
CA ALA A 203 10.72 -13.30 6.95
C ALA A 203 12.18 -13.74 7.02
N GLU A 204 13.13 -12.83 6.78
CA GLU A 204 14.58 -13.06 6.97
C GLU A 204 14.92 -13.36 8.43
N LEU A 205 14.23 -12.71 9.37
CA LEU A 205 14.32 -13.01 10.81
C LEU A 205 13.63 -14.34 11.22
N GLY A 206 13.07 -15.08 10.27
CA GLY A 206 12.39 -16.35 10.54
C GLY A 206 11.01 -16.20 11.18
N VAL A 207 10.39 -15.01 11.14
CA VAL A 207 9.04 -14.81 11.67
C VAL A 207 8.03 -15.53 10.79
N ASP A 208 7.11 -16.25 11.43
CA ASP A 208 6.10 -17.04 10.74
C ASP A 208 5.19 -16.20 9.82
N LEU A 209 4.89 -16.73 8.63
CA LEU A 209 4.08 -16.04 7.61
C LEU A 209 2.72 -15.53 8.12
N PRO A 210 1.94 -16.26 8.94
CA PRO A 210 0.70 -15.72 9.52
C PRO A 210 0.92 -14.51 10.44
N ILE A 211 2.03 -14.48 11.18
CA ILE A 211 2.39 -13.34 12.04
C ILE A 211 2.77 -12.15 11.18
N ILE A 212 3.61 -12.35 10.16
CA ILE A 212 3.96 -11.31 9.17
C ILE A 212 2.69 -10.77 8.49
N GLN A 213 1.75 -11.64 8.13
CA GLN A 213 0.47 -11.25 7.54
C GLN A 213 -0.35 -10.35 8.46
N SER A 214 -0.41 -10.70 9.74
CA SER A 214 -1.11 -9.91 10.76
C SER A 214 -0.45 -8.54 10.98
N ILE A 215 0.89 -8.50 11.02
CA ILE A 215 1.68 -7.27 11.17
C ILE A 215 1.51 -6.36 9.95
N GLY A 216 1.54 -6.93 8.74
CA GLY A 216 1.31 -6.23 7.49
C GLY A 216 -0.15 -5.84 7.24
N ARG A 217 -1.07 -6.28 8.12
CA ARG A 217 -2.53 -6.11 7.98
C ARG A 217 -3.05 -6.56 6.61
N TRP A 218 -2.43 -7.58 6.02
CA TRP A 218 -2.84 -8.09 4.73
C TRP A 218 -4.07 -8.98 4.85
N SER A 219 -5.12 -8.60 4.14
CA SER A 219 -6.37 -9.38 4.06
C SER A 219 -6.26 -10.62 3.17
N SER A 220 -5.14 -10.83 2.47
CA SER A 220 -4.92 -11.97 1.57
C SER A 220 -3.48 -12.45 1.56
N ASP A 221 -3.25 -13.65 1.05
CA ASP A 221 -1.94 -14.28 0.87
C ASP A 221 -1.07 -13.63 -0.22
N ALA A 222 -1.51 -12.53 -0.83
CA ALA A 222 -0.77 -11.85 -1.90
C ALA A 222 0.66 -11.45 -1.48
N PHE A 223 0.88 -11.20 -0.18
CA PHE A 223 2.20 -10.88 0.35
C PHE A 223 3.22 -12.01 0.22
N ARG A 224 2.73 -13.27 0.19
CA ARG A 224 3.57 -14.46 0.03
C ARG A 224 4.27 -14.48 -1.32
N ILE A 225 3.73 -13.80 -2.33
CA ILE A 225 4.40 -13.66 -3.63
C ILE A 225 5.75 -12.97 -3.42
N TYR A 226 5.77 -11.83 -2.72
CA TYR A 226 7.00 -11.07 -2.48
C TYR A 226 8.05 -11.85 -1.67
N ILE A 227 7.61 -12.71 -0.74
CA ILE A 227 8.51 -13.53 0.08
C ILE A 227 9.00 -14.76 -0.68
N ARG A 228 8.15 -15.40 -1.49
CA ARG A 228 8.45 -16.69 -2.16
C ARG A 228 9.08 -16.57 -3.54
N THR A 229 9.07 -15.40 -4.18
CA THR A 229 9.71 -15.21 -5.49
C THR A 229 11.03 -14.45 -5.42
N HIS A 230 11.43 -13.94 -4.25
CA HIS A 230 12.70 -13.26 -4.10
C HIS A 230 13.81 -14.26 -3.72
N PRO A 231 14.77 -14.55 -4.62
CA PRO A 231 15.73 -15.64 -4.44
C PRO A 231 16.62 -15.47 -3.20
N VAL A 232 16.94 -14.22 -2.82
CA VAL A 232 17.72 -13.92 -1.60
C VAL A 232 16.93 -14.26 -0.32
N ILE A 233 15.63 -13.98 -0.30
CA ILE A 233 14.76 -14.26 0.85
C ILE A 233 14.50 -15.77 0.92
N LEU A 234 14.29 -16.42 -0.23
CA LEU A 234 14.13 -17.87 -0.28
C LEU A 234 15.37 -18.57 0.26
N ALA A 235 16.56 -18.09 -0.12
CA ALA A 235 17.82 -18.57 0.43
C ALA A 235 17.89 -18.34 1.95
N GLY A 236 17.52 -17.17 2.46
CA GLY A 236 17.46 -16.87 3.89
C GLY A 236 16.50 -17.78 4.67
N ILE A 237 15.28 -17.98 4.15
CA ILE A 237 14.25 -18.85 4.75
C ILE A 237 14.69 -20.33 4.74
N LEU A 238 15.33 -20.79 3.66
CA LEU A 238 15.85 -22.15 3.59
C LEU A 238 16.98 -22.36 4.61
N HIS A 239 17.87 -21.38 4.77
CA HIS A 239 18.97 -21.44 5.75
C HIS A 239 18.48 -21.36 7.21
N SER A 240 17.49 -20.53 7.52
CA SER A 240 16.94 -20.42 8.88
C SER A 240 16.16 -21.67 9.29
N ASN A 241 15.45 -22.31 8.37
CA ASN A 241 14.78 -23.59 8.64
C ASN A 241 15.78 -24.74 8.87
N THR A 242 16.93 -24.77 8.16
CA THR A 242 17.96 -25.80 8.38
C THR A 242 18.62 -25.72 9.76
N LEU A 243 18.71 -24.52 10.36
CA LEU A 243 19.24 -24.33 11.71
C LEU A 243 18.28 -24.85 12.79
N HIS A 244 16.97 -24.86 12.54
CA HIS A 244 15.98 -25.41 13.47
C HIS A 244 15.82 -26.93 13.39
N THR A 245 16.21 -27.57 12.29
CA THR A 245 16.14 -29.05 12.13
C THR A 245 17.38 -29.81 12.58
N SER A 246 18.43 -29.13 13.04
CA SER A 246 19.68 -29.79 13.48
C SER A 246 19.70 -30.03 15.00
N GLN A 247 18.70 -30.73 15.53
CA GLN A 247 18.80 -31.49 16.79
C GLN A 247 17.87 -32.71 16.72
N VAL A 248 18.38 -33.80 16.16
CA VAL A 248 18.00 -35.18 16.51
C VAL A 248 19.29 -35.95 16.69
#